data_AF-A0A7J9HV06-F1
#
_entry.id   AF-A0A7J9HV06-F1
#
_cell.length_a   1.000
_cell.length_b   1.000
_cell.length_c   1.000
_cell.angle_alpha   90.00
_cell.angle_beta   90.00
_cell.angle_gamma   90.00
#
_symmetry.space_group_name_H-M   'P 1'
#
loop_
_entity.id
_entity.type
_entity.pdbx_description
1 polymer ?
#
loop_
_entity_poly.entity_id
_entity_poly.type
_entity_poly.pdbx_seq_one_letter_code
_entity_poly.pdbx_strand_id
1 'polypeptide(L)'
;MIWHVQTLNVGAILILPEGFELASPDCISPEMKEKIGNLPFQNYRPTKKNILVIGSVPGGNRGRGQIYPDGNKSNNTVYNATATGPELLVSKGESIKLDQPLTINPNVGAFGQGNAEIVL
;
A
#
# COMPACT_ATOMS: atom_id res chain seq x y z
N MET A 1 15.62 -24.24 5.35
CA MET A 1 15.17 -22.89 5.76
C MET A 1 14.59 -22.23 4.52
N ILE A 2 13.27 -22.22 4.37
CA ILE A 2 12.60 -21.69 3.17
C ILE A 2 12.49 -20.18 3.38
N TRP A 3 13.23 -19.40 2.61
CA TRP A 3 13.07 -17.95 2.58
C TRP A 3 11.72 -17.63 1.95
N HIS A 4 10.75 -17.26 2.77
CA HIS A 4 9.49 -16.69 2.28
C HIS A 4 9.79 -15.24 1.89
N VAL A 5 10.09 -15.01 0.61
CA VAL A 5 10.08 -13.66 0.04
C VAL A 5 8.63 -13.21 0.11
N GLN A 6 8.29 -12.35 1.08
CA GLN A 6 6.97 -11.73 1.12
C GLN A 6 6.86 -10.82 -0.10
N THR A 7 6.09 -11.27 -1.10
CA THR A 7 5.71 -10.43 -2.22
C THR A 7 4.92 -9.24 -1.69
N LEU A 8 5.28 -8.04 -2.12
CA LEU A 8 4.57 -6.83 -1.74
C LEU A 8 3.29 -6.71 -2.58
N ASN A 9 2.25 -6.20 -1.93
CA ASN A 9 0.96 -5.96 -2.57
C ASN A 9 0.87 -4.53 -3.10
N VAL A 10 0.01 -4.33 -4.10
CA VAL A 10 -0.33 -3.02 -4.66
C VAL A 10 -1.81 -2.73 -4.44
N GLY A 11 -2.08 -1.46 -4.18
CA GLY A 11 -3.40 -0.88 -4.25
C GLY A 11 -3.36 0.53 -4.83
N ALA A 12 -4.54 1.04 -5.16
CA ALA A 12 -4.75 2.40 -5.63
C ALA A 12 -6.11 2.93 -5.15
N ILE A 13 -6.21 4.25 -5.05
CA ILE A 13 -7.48 4.96 -4.88
C ILE A 13 -7.64 5.83 -6.12
N LEU A 14 -8.74 5.65 -6.84
CA LEU A 14 -9.08 6.44 -8.02
C LEU A 14 -10.27 7.34 -7.67
N ILE A 15 -10.06 8.65 -7.82
CA ILE A 15 -11.09 9.67 -7.59
C ILE A 15 -11.48 10.22 -8.96
N LEU A 16 -12.73 9.99 -9.35
CA LEU A 16 -13.29 10.42 -10.63
C LEU A 16 -14.17 11.67 -10.45
N PRO A 17 -14.39 12.45 -11.51
CA PRO A 17 -15.38 13.52 -11.51
C PRO A 17 -16.77 13.01 -11.13
N GLU A 18 -17.63 13.92 -10.68
CA GLU A 18 -19.00 13.58 -10.32
C GLU A 18 -19.79 13.02 -11.52
N GLY A 19 -20.67 12.05 -11.27
CA GLY A 19 -21.42 11.34 -12.31
C GLY A 19 -20.70 10.15 -12.95
N PHE A 20 -19.39 10.01 -12.75
CA PHE A 20 -18.65 8.82 -13.19
C PHE A 20 -18.80 7.67 -12.20
N GLU A 21 -18.99 6.46 -12.74
CA GLU A 21 -19.09 5.23 -11.98
C GLU A 21 -18.31 4.11 -12.70
N LEU A 22 -17.98 3.03 -11.98
CA LEU A 22 -17.40 1.85 -12.59
C LEU A 22 -18.38 1.25 -13.61
N ALA A 23 -17.89 0.95 -14.81
CA ALA A 23 -18.70 0.34 -15.86
C ALA A 23 -19.25 -1.03 -15.42
N SER A 24 -20.52 -1.32 -15.77
CA SER A 24 -21.09 -2.64 -15.57
C SER A 24 -20.25 -3.69 -16.32
N PRO A 25 -20.05 -4.91 -15.77
CA PRO A 25 -19.32 -5.98 -16.46
C PRO A 25 -19.83 -6.24 -17.88
N ASP A 26 -21.13 -6.05 -18.14
CA ASP A 26 -21.71 -6.27 -19.46
C ASP A 26 -21.32 -5.21 -20.49
N CYS A 27 -20.90 -4.02 -20.04
CA CYS A 27 -20.46 -2.92 -20.89
C CYS A 27 -18.96 -2.98 -21.25
N ILE A 28 -18.21 -3.92 -20.67
CA ILE A 28 -16.76 -4.04 -20.87
C ILE A 28 -16.48 -5.05 -21.99
N SER A 29 -15.68 -4.65 -22.98
CA SER A 29 -15.28 -5.55 -24.08
C SER A 29 -14.47 -6.75 -23.56
N PRO A 30 -14.50 -7.92 -24.24
CA PRO A 30 -13.74 -9.09 -23.84
C PRO A 30 -12.23 -8.82 -23.67
N GLU A 31 -11.66 -8.02 -24.57
CA GLU A 31 -10.24 -7.61 -24.51
C GLU A 31 -9.94 -6.79 -23.25
N MET A 32 -10.81 -5.85 -22.88
CA MET A 32 -10.64 -5.06 -21.66
C MET A 32 -10.84 -5.90 -20.41
N LYS A 33 -11.77 -6.87 -20.43
CA LYS A 33 -11.96 -7.82 -19.32
C LYS A 33 -10.71 -8.65 -19.06
N GLU A 34 -10.05 -9.13 -20.11
CA GLU A 34 -8.80 -9.88 -19.99
C GLU A 34 -7.68 -9.02 -19.38
N LYS A 35 -7.56 -7.76 -19.82
CA LYS A 35 -6.58 -6.79 -19.27
C LYS A 35 -6.85 -6.42 -17.82
N ILE A 36 -8.11 -6.28 -17.42
CA ILE A 36 -8.51 -5.99 -16.04
C ILE A 36 -8.30 -7.23 -15.15
N GLY A 37 -8.48 -8.42 -15.69
CA GLY A 37 -8.33 -9.68 -14.96
C GLY A 37 -9.22 -9.73 -13.71
N ASN A 38 -8.66 -10.23 -12.61
CA ASN A 38 -9.37 -10.39 -11.33
C ASN A 38 -9.09 -9.24 -10.35
N LEU A 39 -8.91 -8.01 -10.85
CA LEU A 39 -8.71 -6.85 -9.99
C LEU A 39 -9.96 -6.59 -9.13
N PRO A 40 -9.85 -6.54 -7.79
CA PRO A 40 -10.95 -6.19 -6.93
C PRO A 40 -11.21 -4.68 -7.00
N PHE A 41 -12.46 -4.31 -7.26
CA PHE A 41 -12.94 -2.92 -7.19
C PHE A 41 -13.95 -2.80 -6.05
N GLN A 42 -13.79 -1.78 -5.22
CA GLN A 42 -14.72 -1.46 -4.15
C GLN A 42 -15.05 0.02 -4.19
N ASN A 43 -16.32 0.36 -4.00
CA ASN A 43 -16.70 1.74 -3.78
C ASN A 43 -16.22 2.16 -2.38
N TYR A 44 -15.61 3.35 -2.28
CA TYR A 44 -15.17 3.89 -0.99
C TYR A 44 -16.34 4.08 -0.02
N ARG A 45 -17.51 4.49 -0.54
CA ARG A 45 -18.77 4.54 0.21
C ARG A 45 -19.94 4.12 -0.68
N PRO A 46 -21.03 3.55 -0.12
CA PRO A 46 -22.22 3.19 -0.90
C PRO A 46 -22.83 4.36 -1.67
N THR A 47 -22.74 5.58 -1.12
CA THR A 47 -23.28 6.81 -1.71
C THR A 47 -22.29 7.58 -2.58
N LYS A 48 -21.01 7.19 -2.61
CA LYS A 48 -19.96 7.85 -3.41
C LYS A 48 -19.31 6.83 -4.33
N LYS A 49 -19.91 6.64 -5.49
CA LYS A 49 -19.47 5.65 -6.50
C LYS A 49 -18.35 6.13 -7.41
N ASN A 50 -18.07 7.44 -7.43
CA ASN A 50 -16.96 8.03 -8.18
C ASN A 50 -15.60 7.89 -7.48
N ILE A 51 -15.56 7.28 -6.29
CA ILE A 51 -14.31 7.00 -5.55
C ILE A 51 -14.16 5.48 -5.44
N LEU A 52 -13.14 4.96 -6.13
CA LEU A 52 -12.88 3.54 -6.24
C LEU A 52 -11.60 3.17 -5.48
N VAL A 53 -11.71 2.14 -4.65
CA VAL A 53 -10.58 1.47 -3.98
C VAL A 53 -10.26 0.20 -4.79
N ILE A 54 -9.00 0.07 -5.20
CA ILE A 54 -8.52 -1.00 -6.07
C ILE A 54 -7.37 -1.72 -5.37
N GLY A 55 -7.38 -3.06 -5.37
CA GLY A 55 -6.39 -3.89 -4.64
C GLY A 55 -6.95 -4.41 -3.30
N SER A 56 -6.20 -5.07 -2.40
CA SER A 56 -4.78 -5.44 -2.33
C SER A 56 -4.45 -6.62 -3.22
N VAL A 57 -3.68 -6.40 -4.29
CA VAL A 57 -3.26 -7.49 -5.20
C VAL A 57 -1.78 -7.84 -5.04
N PRO A 58 -1.39 -9.13 -5.10
CA PRO A 58 0.01 -9.54 -5.13
C PRO A 58 0.69 -9.00 -6.38
N GLY A 59 1.91 -8.45 -6.25
CA GLY A 59 2.74 -8.22 -7.43
C GLY A 59 3.21 -6.78 -7.65
N GLY A 60 3.39 -5.98 -6.61
CA GLY A 60 4.20 -4.78 -6.81
C GLY A 60 4.80 -4.18 -5.55
N ASN A 61 5.92 -3.51 -5.78
CA ASN A 61 6.85 -3.03 -4.75
C ASN A 61 6.36 -1.76 -4.05
N ARG A 62 5.10 -1.72 -3.59
CA ARG A 62 4.51 -0.53 -2.93
C ARG A 62 4.42 -0.63 -1.41
N GLY A 63 4.91 -1.73 -0.83
CA GLY A 63 5.27 -1.80 0.59
C GLY A 63 4.09 -1.89 1.55
N ARG A 64 4.40 -2.13 2.83
CA ARG A 64 3.41 -2.15 3.92
C ARG A 64 3.29 -0.78 4.57
N GLY A 65 2.12 -0.45 5.10
CA GLY A 65 1.93 0.79 5.88
C GLY A 65 2.83 0.83 7.12
N GLN A 66 3.23 2.04 7.51
CA GLN A 66 4.11 2.29 8.67
C GLN A 66 3.36 2.32 10.00
N ILE A 67 2.07 2.66 9.98
CA ILE A 67 1.23 2.86 11.17
C ILE A 67 -0.07 2.09 10.96
N TYR A 68 -0.54 1.42 12.00
CA TYR A 68 -1.83 0.75 12.03
C TYR A 68 -2.97 1.72 12.40
N PRO A 69 -4.24 1.40 12.11
CA PRO A 69 -5.37 2.29 12.41
C PRO A 69 -5.54 2.64 13.91
N ASP A 70 -5.01 1.80 14.81
CA ASP A 70 -5.00 2.03 16.26
C ASP A 70 -3.88 3.00 16.72
N GLY A 71 -3.07 3.51 15.79
CA GLY A 71 -1.94 4.40 16.05
C GLY A 71 -0.62 3.68 16.34
N ASN A 72 -0.61 2.35 16.42
CA ASN A 72 0.61 1.59 16.70
C ASN A 72 1.53 1.54 15.47
N LYS A 73 2.85 1.63 15.69
CA LYS A 73 3.85 1.50 14.63
C LYS A 73 3.97 0.05 14.15
N SER A 74 3.94 -0.15 12.83
CA SER A 74 4.20 -1.44 12.21
C SER A 74 5.70 -1.72 12.14
N ASN A 75 6.06 -3.00 12.00
CA ASN A 75 7.44 -3.42 11.83
C ASN A 75 8.10 -2.98 10.51
N ASN A 76 7.41 -2.15 9.71
CA ASN A 76 7.95 -1.49 8.54
C ASN A 76 8.40 -0.04 8.82
N THR A 77 8.97 0.21 10.00
CA THR A 77 9.43 1.54 10.46
C THR A 77 10.78 1.46 11.17
N VAL A 78 11.42 2.61 11.39
CA VAL A 78 12.63 2.72 12.23
C VAL A 78 12.25 2.65 13.70
N TYR A 79 12.93 1.80 14.47
CA TYR A 79 12.65 1.59 15.90
C TYR A 79 13.77 2.04 16.82
N ASN A 80 13.36 2.40 18.04
CA ASN A 80 14.25 2.87 19.10
C ASN A 80 14.39 1.89 20.30
N ALA A 81 13.94 0.62 20.25
CA ALA A 81 14.51 -0.49 21.08
C ALA A 81 13.76 -1.85 21.10
N THR A 82 12.54 -2.04 20.57
CA THR A 82 11.76 -3.24 21.00
C THR A 82 10.95 -4.01 19.94
N ALA A 83 11.03 -3.69 18.65
CA ALA A 83 10.19 -4.37 17.65
C ALA A 83 10.95 -5.37 16.78
N THR A 84 10.37 -6.55 16.62
CA THR A 84 10.86 -7.63 15.76
C THR A 84 10.63 -7.30 14.28
N GLY A 85 11.68 -7.39 13.46
CA GLY A 85 11.58 -7.25 11.99
C GLY A 85 12.76 -6.51 11.34
N PRO A 86 13.04 -5.25 11.71
CA PRO A 86 14.09 -4.48 11.07
C PRO A 86 15.49 -4.84 11.59
N GLU A 87 16.48 -4.73 10.70
CA GLU A 87 17.88 -5.07 10.99
C GLU A 87 18.50 -4.06 11.95
N LEU A 88 19.22 -4.54 12.97
CA LEU A 88 19.84 -3.71 14.02
C LEU A 88 21.11 -3.04 13.50
N LEU A 89 21.23 -1.75 13.78
CA LEU A 89 22.44 -0.94 13.50
C LEU A 89 23.43 -0.92 14.67
N VAL A 90 23.01 -1.34 15.86
CA VAL A 90 23.80 -1.24 17.10
C VAL A 90 24.18 -2.62 17.64
N SER A 91 25.34 -2.70 18.28
CA SER A 91 25.84 -3.92 18.93
C SER A 91 25.63 -3.90 20.45
N LYS A 92 25.57 -5.08 21.08
CA LYS A 92 25.43 -5.20 22.53
C LYS A 92 26.60 -4.51 23.24
N GLY A 93 26.31 -3.45 24.00
CA GLY A 93 27.31 -2.70 24.79
C GLY A 93 27.68 -1.32 24.21
N GLU A 94 27.09 -0.91 23.10
CA GLU A 94 27.30 0.41 22.50
C GLU A 94 26.57 1.52 23.26
N SER A 95 27.23 2.67 23.50
CA SER A 95 26.61 3.84 24.13
C SER A 95 25.80 4.62 23.10
N ILE A 96 24.48 4.56 23.20
CA ILE A 96 23.55 5.23 22.29
C ILE A 96 23.16 6.62 22.82
N LYS A 97 22.99 7.58 21.90
CA LYS A 97 22.39 8.88 22.23
C LYS A 97 20.86 8.76 22.27
N LEU A 98 20.21 9.56 23.11
CA LEU A 98 18.75 9.71 23.06
C LEU A 98 18.33 10.09 21.63
N ASP A 99 17.32 9.41 21.10
CA ASP A 99 16.79 9.56 19.73
C ASP A 99 17.65 9.00 18.58
N GLN A 100 18.76 8.32 18.87
CA GLN A 100 19.50 7.59 17.84
C GLN A 100 18.68 6.39 17.32
N PRO A 101 18.54 6.23 15.99
CA PRO A 101 17.87 5.07 15.41
C PRO A 101 18.68 3.80 15.66
N LEU A 102 18.01 2.72 16.09
CA LEU A 102 18.66 1.45 16.40
C LEU A 102 18.55 0.42 15.28
N THR A 103 17.76 0.72 14.25
CA THR A 103 17.52 -0.16 13.11
C THR A 103 17.61 0.59 11.79
N ILE A 104 17.89 -0.13 10.69
CA ILE A 104 17.66 0.41 9.35
C ILE A 104 16.17 0.66 9.11
N ASN A 105 15.83 1.52 8.15
CA ASN A 105 14.46 1.63 7.66
C ASN A 105 14.17 0.44 6.74
N PRO A 106 13.30 -0.51 7.13
CA PRO A 106 13.00 -1.69 6.31
C PRO A 106 12.05 -1.37 5.14
N ASN A 107 11.51 -0.15 5.07
CA ASN A 107 10.50 0.19 4.07
C ASN A 107 11.10 0.37 2.67
N VAL A 108 10.68 -0.50 1.76
CA VAL A 108 11.05 -0.48 0.33
C VAL A 108 9.88 -0.07 -0.59
N GLY A 109 8.78 0.41 -0.02
CA GLY A 109 7.61 0.88 -0.78
C GLY A 109 7.17 2.30 -0.40
N ALA A 110 6.17 2.80 -1.11
CA ALA A 110 5.65 4.15 -0.93
C ALA A 110 4.22 4.29 -1.46
N PHE A 111 3.52 5.30 -0.97
CA PHE A 111 2.28 5.79 -1.56
C PHE A 111 2.56 7.10 -2.29
N GLY A 112 2.05 7.25 -3.51
CA GLY A 112 2.19 8.45 -4.35
C GLY A 112 0.85 8.88 -4.89
N GLN A 113 0.74 10.18 -5.21
CA GLN A 113 -0.46 10.80 -5.76
C GLN A 113 -0.14 11.45 -7.10
N GLY A 114 -1.11 11.45 -8.01
CA GLY A 114 -1.02 12.12 -9.30
C GLY A 114 -2.40 12.59 -9.74
N ASN A 115 -2.44 13.72 -10.44
CA ASN A 115 -3.67 14.30 -10.96
C ASN A 115 -3.75 14.08 -12.47
N ALA A 116 -4.97 13.93 -12.98
CA ALA A 116 -5.26 13.85 -14.40
C ALA A 116 -6.53 14.63 -14.70
N GLU A 117 -6.64 15.14 -15.92
CA GLU A 117 -7.81 15.88 -16.41
C GLU A 117 -8.52 15.05 -17.46
N ILE A 118 -9.85 15.14 -17.50
CA ILE A 118 -10.71 14.50 -18.51
C ILE A 118 -11.66 15.56 -19.07
N VAL A 119 -11.85 15.54 -20.39
CA VAL A 119 -12.84 16.37 -21.09
C VAL A 119 -13.98 15.45 -21.53
N LEU A 120 -15.20 15.84 -21.19
CA LEU A 120 -16.44 15.14 -21.56
C LEU A 120 -16.89 15.53 -22.97
#